data_AF-A0A3R8THQ4-F1
#
_entry.id   AF-A0A3R8THQ4-F1
#
_cell.length_a   1.000
_cell.length_b   1.000
_cell.length_c   1.000
_cell.angle_alpha   90.00
_cell.angle_beta   90.00
_cell.angle_gamma   90.00
#
_symmetry.space_group_name_H-M   'P 1'
#
loop_
_entity.id
_entity.type
_entity.pdbx_description
1 polymer ?
#
loop_
_entity_poly.entity_id
_entity_poly.type
_entity_poly.pdbx_seq_one_letter_code
_entity_poly.pdbx_strand_id
1 'polypeptide(L)'
;MAITWTSAKSKLAALAIGLLKFLWQDKIPLIIVAVATSLGTFWIAPVINQTFERQKMQATYVLENLRELNRLISDIYVDVSAISYTVAAGKIAPDDKVIHARENLVRLNWKLIETASMLSREEDRRVLREFQESVSAVVSALNGSLDIRGCNELLSRVEVMSKKGSVVIATIGKRADLGVSLSQPVSH
;
A
#
# COMPACT_ATOMS: atom_id res chain seq x y z
N MET A 1 25.67 -21.31 -4.84
CA MET A 1 24.81 -22.42 -4.35
C MET A 1 23.38 -22.14 -4.80
N ALA A 2 22.96 -22.75 -5.91
CA ALA A 2 21.61 -22.61 -6.46
C ALA A 2 20.83 -23.88 -6.10
N ILE A 3 19.87 -23.77 -5.17
CA ILE A 3 19.01 -24.89 -4.78
C ILE A 3 17.95 -25.09 -5.86
N THR A 4 17.91 -26.31 -6.35
CA THR A 4 17.13 -26.85 -7.47
C THR A 4 15.62 -26.85 -7.22
N TRP A 5 14.99 -25.68 -7.32
CA TRP A 5 13.53 -25.53 -7.20
C TRP A 5 12.70 -26.27 -8.28
N THR A 6 13.33 -26.65 -9.40
CA THR A 6 12.69 -27.40 -10.50
C THR A 6 12.54 -28.91 -10.24
N SER A 7 13.37 -29.46 -9.35
CA SER A 7 13.37 -30.88 -8.98
C SER A 7 12.19 -31.26 -8.07
N ALA A 8 11.78 -30.35 -7.18
CA ALA A 8 10.66 -30.61 -6.26
C ALA A 8 9.29 -30.67 -6.96
N LYS A 9 9.04 -29.75 -7.91
CA LYS A 9 7.78 -29.70 -8.67
C LYS A 9 7.60 -30.91 -9.59
N SER A 10 8.67 -31.37 -10.24
CA SER A 10 8.63 -32.55 -11.12
C SER A 10 8.42 -33.85 -10.34
N LYS A 11 9.03 -33.98 -9.15
CA LYS A 11 8.80 -35.12 -8.25
C LYS A 11 7.38 -35.15 -7.66
N LEU A 12 6.83 -33.99 -7.29
CA LEU A 12 5.44 -33.88 -6.83
C LEU A 12 4.43 -34.21 -7.95
N ALA A 13 4.69 -33.77 -9.18
CA ALA A 13 3.86 -34.11 -10.34
C ALA A 13 3.91 -35.62 -10.65
N ALA A 14 5.09 -36.23 -10.61
CA ALA A 14 5.23 -37.67 -10.81
C ALA A 14 4.53 -38.50 -9.73
N LEU A 15 4.61 -38.07 -8.47
CA LEU A 15 3.87 -38.67 -7.34
C LEU A 15 2.34 -38.52 -7.53
N ALA A 16 1.87 -37.35 -7.93
CA ALA A 16 0.45 -37.10 -8.18
C ALA A 16 -0.10 -37.96 -9.34
N ILE A 17 0.67 -38.09 -10.44
CA ILE A 17 0.30 -38.94 -11.58
C ILE A 17 0.31 -40.42 -11.19
N GLY A 18 1.29 -40.86 -10.39
CA GLY A 18 1.35 -42.22 -9.87
C GLY A 18 0.16 -42.55 -8.96
N LEU A 19 -0.21 -41.63 -8.06
CA LEU A 19 -1.37 -41.75 -7.19
C LEU A 19 -2.68 -41.78 -7.99
N LEU A 20 -2.84 -40.92 -8.99
CA LEU A 20 -4.00 -40.93 -9.90
C LEU A 20 -4.15 -42.26 -10.64
N LYS A 21 -3.05 -42.82 -11.16
CA LYS A 21 -3.04 -44.13 -11.83
C LYS A 21 -3.37 -45.29 -10.87
N PHE A 22 -2.93 -45.20 -9.62
CA PHE A 22 -3.26 -46.18 -8.59
C PHE A 22 -4.75 -46.10 -8.26
N LEU A 23 -5.27 -44.90 -7.94
CA LEU A 23 -6.67 -44.65 -7.56
C LEU A 23 -7.71 -44.96 -8.65
N TRP A 24 -7.31 -45.05 -9.92
CA TRP A 24 -8.16 -45.42 -11.05
C TRP A 24 -8.16 -46.92 -11.38
N GLN A 25 -7.53 -47.77 -10.56
CA GLN A 25 -7.68 -49.22 -10.72
C GLN A 25 -9.07 -49.67 -10.24
N ASP A 26 -9.81 -50.40 -11.08
CA ASP A 26 -11.17 -50.91 -10.84
C ASP A 26 -11.34 -51.75 -9.56
N LYS A 27 -10.24 -52.12 -8.90
CA LYS A 27 -10.19 -52.97 -7.70
C LYS A 27 -9.97 -52.23 -6.39
N ILE A 28 -9.82 -50.89 -6.40
CA ILE A 28 -9.63 -50.15 -5.15
C ILE A 28 -11.01 -49.85 -4.53
N PRO A 29 -11.29 -50.34 -3.31
CA PRO A 29 -12.54 -50.06 -2.64
C PRO A 29 -12.66 -48.56 -2.37
N LEU A 30 -13.82 -48.00 -2.70
CA LEU A 30 -14.16 -46.57 -2.60
C LEU A 30 -13.88 -45.99 -1.20
N ILE A 31 -13.91 -46.83 -0.18
CA ILE A 31 -13.56 -46.51 1.22
C ILE A 31 -12.08 -46.10 1.35
N ILE A 32 -11.14 -46.78 0.69
CA ILE A 32 -9.71 -46.43 0.75
C ILE A 32 -9.45 -45.08 0.09
N VAL A 33 -10.12 -44.82 -1.04
CA VAL A 33 -10.08 -43.50 -1.69
C VAL A 33 -10.61 -42.44 -0.73
N ALA A 34 -11.79 -42.62 -0.15
CA ALA A 34 -12.39 -41.67 0.78
C ALA A 34 -11.51 -41.38 2.01
N VAL A 35 -10.87 -42.41 2.58
CA VAL A 35 -9.94 -42.26 3.71
C VAL A 35 -8.65 -41.56 3.29
N ALA A 36 -8.10 -41.87 2.12
CA ALA A 36 -6.92 -41.19 1.60
C ALA A 36 -7.19 -39.71 1.30
N THR A 37 -8.35 -39.37 0.72
CA THR A 37 -8.74 -37.98 0.47
C THR A 37 -9.01 -37.21 1.75
N SER A 38 -9.64 -37.84 2.76
CA SER A 38 -9.91 -37.18 4.04
C SER A 38 -8.63 -36.91 4.84
N LEU A 39 -7.71 -37.89 4.88
CA LEU A 39 -6.38 -37.70 5.44
C LEU A 39 -5.60 -36.64 4.65
N GLY A 40 -5.59 -36.71 3.32
CA GLY A 40 -4.96 -35.70 2.47
C GLY A 40 -5.48 -34.28 2.77
N THR A 41 -6.80 -34.14 2.92
CA THR A 41 -7.42 -32.85 3.28
C THR A 41 -7.00 -32.38 4.67
N PHE A 42 -6.92 -33.28 5.66
CA PHE A 42 -6.46 -32.96 7.01
C PHE A 42 -5.02 -32.41 7.04
N TRP A 43 -4.14 -32.90 6.18
CA TRP A 43 -2.75 -32.43 6.09
C TRP A 43 -2.58 -31.18 5.21
N ILE A 44 -3.36 -31.05 4.13
CA ILE A 44 -3.24 -29.94 3.17
C ILE A 44 -3.99 -28.69 3.64
N ALA A 45 -5.16 -28.84 4.25
CA ALA A 45 -5.99 -27.73 4.74
C ALA A 45 -5.25 -26.75 5.68
N PRO A 46 -4.47 -27.18 6.69
CA PRO A 46 -3.75 -26.24 7.57
C PRO A 46 -2.69 -25.43 6.82
N VAL A 47 -2.01 -26.02 5.82
CA VAL A 47 -0.98 -25.33 5.02
C VAL A 47 -1.61 -24.28 4.10
N ILE A 48 -2.72 -24.63 3.45
CA ILE A 48 -3.50 -23.69 2.63
C ILE A 48 -4.04 -22.54 3.50
N ASN A 49 -4.60 -22.87 4.66
CA ASN A 49 -5.14 -21.88 5.60
C ASN A 49 -4.07 -20.91 6.11
N GLN A 50 -2.89 -21.41 6.51
CA GLN A 50 -1.77 -20.55 6.92
C GLN A 50 -1.30 -19.61 5.81
N THR A 51 -1.34 -20.07 4.55
CA THR A 51 -0.95 -19.25 3.40
C THR A 51 -1.96 -18.14 3.14
N PHE A 52 -3.26 -18.44 3.20
CA PHE A 52 -4.32 -17.44 3.10
C PHE A 52 -4.29 -16.43 4.24
N GLU A 53 -4.09 -16.87 5.48
CA GLU A 53 -3.98 -15.96 6.63
C GLU A 53 -2.77 -15.02 6.48
N ARG A 54 -1.62 -15.51 6.00
CA ARG A 54 -0.46 -14.65 5.71
C ARG A 54 -0.75 -13.63 4.61
N GLN A 55 -1.38 -14.05 3.52
CA GLN A 55 -1.77 -13.14 2.43
C GLN A 55 -2.75 -12.07 2.92
N LYS A 56 -3.75 -12.48 3.73
CA LYS A 56 -4.74 -11.57 4.32
C LYS A 56 -4.10 -10.55 5.24
N MET A 57 -3.17 -10.97 6.11
CA MET A 57 -2.44 -10.05 6.99
C MET A 57 -1.60 -9.05 6.19
N GLN A 58 -0.89 -9.50 5.15
CA GLN A 58 -0.11 -8.62 4.27
C GLN A 58 -1.00 -7.62 3.53
N ALA A 59 -2.10 -8.08 2.94
CA ALA A 59 -3.07 -7.23 2.25
C ALA A 59 -3.66 -6.17 3.20
N THR A 60 -4.06 -6.58 4.40
CA THR A 60 -4.63 -5.68 5.42
C THR A 60 -3.62 -4.61 5.83
N TYR A 61 -2.38 -5.02 6.11
CA TYR A 61 -1.30 -4.10 6.47
C TYR A 61 -1.05 -3.08 5.36
N VAL A 62 -0.97 -3.50 4.09
CA VAL A 62 -0.78 -2.57 2.97
C VAL A 62 -1.97 -1.63 2.81
N LEU A 63 -3.21 -2.14 2.87
CA LEU A 63 -4.42 -1.32 2.75
C LEU A 63 -4.51 -0.26 3.85
N GLU A 64 -4.19 -0.61 5.09
CA GLU A 64 -4.19 0.32 6.21
C GLU A 64 -3.14 1.42 6.01
N ASN A 65 -1.94 1.05 5.57
CA ASN A 65 -0.89 2.00 5.22
C ASN A 65 -1.31 2.95 4.08
N LEU A 66 -1.97 2.44 3.04
CA LEU A 66 -2.44 3.26 1.91
C LEU A 66 -3.57 4.20 2.30
N ARG A 67 -4.51 3.73 3.12
CA ARG A 67 -5.59 4.57 3.65
C ARG A 67 -5.05 5.68 4.53
N GLU A 68 -4.08 5.37 5.37
CA GLU A 68 -3.44 6.36 6.23
C GLU A 68 -2.67 7.41 5.42
N LEU A 69 -1.91 7.01 4.40
CA LEU A 69 -1.25 7.94 3.47
C LEU A 69 -2.26 8.87 2.80
N ASN A 70 -3.35 8.31 2.26
CA ASN A 70 -4.38 9.10 1.59
C ASN A 70 -5.05 10.10 2.54
N ARG A 71 -5.36 9.66 3.77
CA ARG A 71 -5.93 10.52 4.81
C ARG A 71 -5.00 11.67 5.16
N LEU A 72 -3.71 11.40 5.40
CA LEU A 72 -2.73 12.44 5.73
C LEU A 72 -2.57 13.46 4.60
N ILE A 73 -2.54 13.03 3.34
CA ILE A 73 -2.50 13.94 2.17
C ILE A 73 -3.74 14.83 2.14
N SER A 74 -4.92 14.24 2.35
CA SER A 74 -6.20 14.97 2.36
C SER A 74 -6.25 15.98 3.50
N ASP A 75 -5.85 15.58 4.71
CA ASP A 75 -5.85 16.45 5.90
C ASP A 75 -4.92 17.67 5.69
N ILE A 76 -3.71 17.45 5.13
CA ILE A 76 -2.79 18.55 4.79
C ILE A 76 -3.41 19.49 3.74
N TYR A 77 -4.08 18.93 2.72
CA TYR A 77 -4.73 19.73 1.69
C TYR A 77 -5.83 20.63 2.28
N VAL A 78 -6.64 20.09 3.19
CA VAL A 78 -7.71 20.83 3.87
C VAL A 78 -7.13 21.96 4.73
N ASP A 79 -6.11 21.69 5.53
CA ASP A 79 -5.49 22.70 6.39
C ASP A 79 -4.84 23.83 5.58
N VAL A 80 -4.11 23.48 4.51
CA VAL A 80 -3.47 24.48 3.63
C VAL A 80 -4.50 25.32 2.88
N SER A 81 -5.60 24.70 2.43
CA SER A 81 -6.70 25.42 1.81
C SER A 81 -7.33 26.42 2.79
N ALA A 82 -7.51 26.03 4.05
CA ALA A 82 -8.04 26.90 5.10
C ALA A 82 -7.10 28.08 5.42
N ILE A 83 -5.78 27.82 5.47
CA ILE A 83 -4.76 28.87 5.61
C ILE A 83 -4.87 29.86 4.45
N SER A 84 -4.84 29.36 3.21
CA SER A 84 -4.88 30.19 2.01
C SER A 84 -6.16 31.02 1.92
N TYR A 85 -7.31 30.45 2.25
CA TYR A 85 -8.59 31.18 2.26
C TYR A 85 -8.61 32.31 3.28
N THR A 86 -8.07 32.06 4.48
CA THR A 86 -8.02 33.05 5.56
C THR A 86 -7.13 34.23 5.19
N VAL A 87 -5.96 33.93 4.60
CA VAL A 87 -5.02 34.96 4.12
C VAL A 87 -5.60 35.74 2.93
N ALA A 88 -6.29 35.07 2.01
CA ALA A 88 -6.98 35.74 0.90
C ALA A 88 -8.09 36.68 1.36
N ALA A 89 -8.73 36.39 2.50
CA ALA A 89 -9.70 37.28 3.15
C ALA A 89 -9.04 38.47 3.90
N GLY A 90 -7.72 38.65 3.77
CA GLY A 90 -6.96 39.74 4.40
C GLY A 90 -6.66 39.51 5.88
N LYS A 91 -6.87 38.29 6.40
CA LYS A 91 -6.57 37.93 7.78
C LYS A 91 -5.20 37.27 7.89
N ILE A 92 -4.67 37.20 9.11
CA ILE A 92 -3.43 36.47 9.40
C ILE A 92 -3.71 34.97 9.29
N ALA A 93 -2.70 34.20 8.85
CA ALA A 93 -2.78 32.75 8.80
C ALA A 93 -3.15 32.17 10.18
N PRO A 94 -4.12 31.24 10.25
CA PRO A 94 -4.57 30.66 11.52
C PRO A 94 -3.50 29.70 12.07
N ASP A 95 -2.96 30.03 13.25
CA ASP A 95 -1.86 29.28 13.89
C ASP A 95 -2.20 27.81 14.13
N ASP A 96 -3.45 27.51 14.52
CA ASP A 96 -3.93 26.15 14.75
C ASP A 96 -3.82 25.28 13.48
N LYS A 97 -4.16 25.85 12.31
CA LYS A 97 -4.05 25.16 11.02
C LYS A 97 -2.60 25.00 10.59
N VAL A 98 -1.76 25.99 10.83
CA VAL A 98 -0.32 25.89 10.53
C VAL A 98 0.33 24.79 11.36
N ILE A 99 0.03 24.73 12.66
CA ILE A 99 0.54 23.69 13.57
C ILE A 99 0.03 22.31 13.13
N HIS A 100 -1.28 22.16 12.90
CA HIS A 100 -1.85 20.88 12.50
C HIS A 100 -1.31 20.38 11.15
N ALA A 101 -1.13 21.28 10.17
CA ALA A 101 -0.49 20.95 8.89
C ALA A 101 0.96 20.46 9.08
N ARG A 102 1.74 21.10 9.97
CA ARG A 102 3.10 20.67 10.30
C ARG A 102 3.12 19.29 10.92
N GLU A 103 2.24 19.02 11.89
CA GLU A 103 2.13 17.71 12.52
C GLU A 103 1.78 16.62 11.51
N ASN A 104 0.83 16.89 10.61
CA ASN A 104 0.45 15.94 9.57
C ASN A 104 1.56 15.72 8.54
N LEU A 105 2.36 16.74 8.21
CA LEU A 105 3.55 16.58 7.34
C LEU A 105 4.63 15.72 7.99
N VAL A 106 4.84 15.85 9.32
CA VAL A 106 5.77 14.98 10.05
C VAL A 106 5.28 13.53 10.05
N ARG A 107 3.98 13.32 10.34
CA ARG A 107 3.35 11.98 10.27
C ARG A 107 3.46 11.39 8.86
N LEU A 108 3.21 12.20 7.83
CA LEU A 108 3.33 11.78 6.44
C LEU A 108 4.77 11.34 6.12
N ASN A 109 5.78 12.14 6.50
CA ASN A 109 7.19 11.76 6.31
C ASN A 109 7.54 10.44 6.99
N TRP A 110 7.09 10.23 8.22
CA TRP A 110 7.28 8.95 8.91
C TRP A 110 6.64 7.79 8.14
N LYS A 111 5.41 8.00 7.65
CA LYS A 111 4.69 7.00 6.86
C LYS A 111 5.37 6.68 5.52
N LEU A 112 6.03 7.64 4.90
CA LEU A 112 6.85 7.42 3.70
C LEU A 112 8.05 6.54 3.98
N ILE A 113 8.69 6.69 5.14
CA ILE A 113 9.80 5.82 5.55
C ILE A 113 9.29 4.39 5.79
N GLU A 114 8.16 4.24 6.47
CA GLU A 114 7.54 2.92 6.70
C GLU A 114 7.21 2.21 5.38
N THR A 115 6.54 2.92 4.46
CA THR A 115 6.14 2.38 3.16
C THR A 115 7.30 2.16 2.19
N ALA A 116 8.44 2.83 2.38
CA ALA A 116 9.66 2.56 1.59
C ALA A 116 10.11 1.11 1.66
N SER A 117 9.92 0.46 2.83
CA SER A 117 10.27 -0.95 3.03
C SER A 117 9.44 -1.90 2.15
N MET A 118 8.24 -1.47 1.72
CA MET A 118 7.34 -2.25 0.86
C MET A 118 7.77 -2.24 -0.62
N LEU A 119 8.71 -1.35 -0.99
CA LEU A 119 9.16 -1.16 -2.37
C LEU A 119 10.54 -1.76 -2.59
N SER A 120 10.57 -2.90 -3.28
CA SER A 120 11.81 -3.66 -3.56
C SER A 120 12.52 -3.23 -4.85
N ARG A 121 11.83 -2.56 -5.77
CA ARG A 121 12.38 -2.16 -7.08
C ARG A 121 12.82 -0.70 -7.10
N GLU A 122 13.91 -0.43 -7.81
CA GLU A 122 14.49 0.92 -7.91
C GLU A 122 13.54 1.93 -8.57
N GLU A 123 12.75 1.48 -9.56
CA GLU A 123 11.72 2.28 -10.23
C GLU A 123 10.65 2.75 -9.23
N ASP A 124 10.15 1.85 -8.37
CA ASP A 124 9.13 2.19 -7.39
C ASP A 124 9.70 3.13 -6.30
N ARG A 125 10.97 2.92 -5.91
CA ARG A 125 11.69 3.81 -4.97
C ARG A 125 11.93 5.20 -5.55
N ARG A 126 12.06 5.34 -6.87
CA ARG A 126 12.13 6.65 -7.52
C ARG A 126 10.84 7.43 -7.34
N VAL A 127 9.69 6.80 -7.56
CA VAL A 127 8.37 7.43 -7.37
C VAL A 127 8.20 7.91 -5.92
N LEU A 128 8.62 7.10 -4.95
CA LEU A 128 8.60 7.49 -3.54
C LEU A 128 9.52 8.68 -3.24
N ARG A 129 10.74 8.71 -3.79
CA ARG A 129 11.66 9.85 -3.64
C ARG A 129 11.07 11.13 -4.21
N GLU A 130 10.49 11.07 -5.41
CA GLU A 130 9.85 12.23 -6.02
C GLU A 130 8.70 12.75 -5.15
N PHE A 131 7.97 11.87 -4.45
CA PHE A 131 6.95 12.26 -3.49
C PHE A 131 7.56 12.89 -2.22
N GLN A 132 8.62 12.31 -1.64
CA GLN A 132 9.34 12.87 -0.49
C GLN A 132 9.89 14.28 -0.78
N GLU A 133 10.40 14.52 -1.98
CA GLU A 133 10.82 15.85 -2.43
C GLU A 133 9.66 16.85 -2.42
N SER A 134 8.47 16.44 -2.87
CA SER A 134 7.30 17.32 -2.83
C SER A 134 6.79 17.57 -1.41
N VAL A 135 6.87 16.60 -0.50
CA VAL A 135 6.55 16.82 0.92
C VAL A 135 7.53 17.83 1.53
N SER A 136 8.83 17.66 1.26
CA SER A 136 9.86 18.63 1.68
C SER A 136 9.59 20.03 1.13
N ALA A 137 9.17 20.13 -0.13
CA ALA A 137 8.80 21.40 -0.75
C ALA A 137 7.63 22.08 -0.04
N VAL A 138 6.59 21.32 0.38
CA VAL A 138 5.46 21.84 1.17
C VAL A 138 5.94 22.32 2.54
N VAL A 139 6.77 21.54 3.23
CA VAL A 139 7.36 21.93 4.52
C VAL A 139 8.13 23.24 4.41
N SER A 140 8.97 23.39 3.38
CA SER A 140 9.72 24.63 3.15
C SER A 140 8.80 25.83 2.92
N ALA A 141 7.72 25.66 2.14
CA ALA A 141 6.77 26.75 1.88
C ALA A 141 5.96 27.12 3.12
N LEU A 142 5.54 26.13 3.91
CA LEU A 142 4.80 26.34 5.16
C LEU A 142 5.65 27.04 6.23
N ASN A 143 6.98 26.90 6.16
CA ASN A 143 7.92 27.60 7.02
C ASN A 143 8.38 28.96 6.46
N GLY A 144 7.95 29.32 5.25
CA GLY A 144 8.21 30.62 4.64
C GLY A 144 7.23 31.71 5.09
N SER A 145 7.21 32.82 4.35
CA SER A 145 6.19 33.86 4.53
C SER A 145 4.81 33.32 4.15
N LEU A 146 3.80 33.48 5.01
CA LEU A 146 2.41 33.13 4.73
C LEU A 146 1.58 34.35 4.32
N ASP A 147 2.17 35.21 3.50
CA ASP A 147 1.42 36.24 2.76
C ASP A 147 0.65 35.63 1.57
N ILE A 148 -0.07 36.46 0.81
CA ILE A 148 -0.87 36.00 -0.34
C ILE A 148 -0.01 35.23 -1.36
N ARG A 149 1.21 35.70 -1.62
CA ARG A 149 2.12 35.05 -2.58
C ARG A 149 2.62 33.72 -2.02
N GLY A 150 3.01 33.69 -0.75
CA GLY A 150 3.45 32.48 -0.06
C GLY A 150 2.34 31.43 0.04
N CYS A 151 1.09 31.84 0.27
CA CYS A 151 -0.06 30.94 0.27
C CYS A 151 -0.34 30.34 -1.11
N ASN A 152 -0.25 31.13 -2.19
CA ASN A 152 -0.39 30.62 -3.56
C ASN A 152 0.70 29.59 -3.89
N GLU A 153 1.94 29.85 -3.46
CA GLU A 153 3.06 28.93 -3.62
C GLU A 153 2.85 27.64 -2.80
N LEU A 154 2.43 27.77 -1.55
CA LEU A 154 2.13 26.65 -0.67
C LEU A 154 1.03 25.76 -1.24
N LEU A 155 -0.06 26.35 -1.72
CA LEU A 155 -1.18 25.63 -2.32
C LEU A 155 -0.76 24.88 -3.59
N SER A 156 0.00 25.53 -4.47
CA SER A 156 0.59 24.90 -5.67
C SER A 156 1.49 23.70 -5.32
N ARG A 157 2.35 23.84 -4.30
CA ARG A 157 3.21 22.74 -3.83
C ARG A 157 2.40 21.59 -3.25
N VAL A 158 1.32 21.87 -2.53
CA VAL A 158 0.41 20.85 -1.99
C VAL A 158 -0.35 20.11 -3.09
N GLU A 159 -0.74 20.79 -4.17
CA GLU A 159 -1.33 20.11 -5.34
C GLU A 159 -0.35 19.14 -5.99
N VAL A 160 0.92 19.55 -6.17
CA VAL A 160 1.97 18.67 -6.70
C VAL A 160 2.21 17.49 -5.76
N MET A 161 2.28 17.73 -4.46
CA MET A 161 2.41 16.70 -3.44
C MET A 161 1.24 15.70 -3.52
N SER A 162 0.00 16.18 -3.60
CA SER A 162 -1.19 15.33 -3.69
C SER A 162 -1.15 14.44 -4.94
N LYS A 163 -0.83 15.03 -6.11
CA LYS A 163 -0.68 14.28 -7.37
C LYS A 163 0.38 13.18 -7.26
N LYS A 164 1.57 13.49 -6.74
CA LYS A 164 2.65 12.50 -6.56
C LYS A 164 2.29 11.44 -5.52
N GLY A 165 1.60 11.82 -4.46
CA GLY A 165 1.09 10.90 -3.44
C GLY A 165 0.10 9.88 -4.02
N SER A 166 -0.82 10.31 -4.89
CA SER A 166 -1.71 9.39 -5.61
C SER A 166 -0.94 8.37 -6.47
N VAL A 167 0.14 8.79 -7.12
CA VAL A 167 1.00 7.89 -7.92
C VAL A 167 1.71 6.85 -7.03
N VAL A 168 2.23 7.26 -5.87
CA VAL A 168 2.83 6.33 -4.89
C VAL A 168 1.79 5.32 -4.40
N ILE A 169 0.61 5.79 -4.02
CA ILE A 169 -0.49 4.93 -3.55
C ILE A 169 -0.88 3.91 -4.63
N ALA A 170 -1.02 4.34 -5.88
CA ALA A 170 -1.32 3.44 -6.99
C ALA A 170 -0.19 2.43 -7.25
N THR A 171 1.07 2.86 -7.13
CA THR A 171 2.24 1.99 -7.32
C THR A 171 2.31 0.89 -6.26
N ILE A 172 2.13 1.25 -4.99
CA ILE A 172 2.10 0.29 -3.88
C ILE A 172 0.86 -0.63 -4.00
N GLY A 173 -0.31 -0.07 -4.33
CA GLY A 173 -1.55 -0.84 -4.51
C GLY A 173 -1.45 -1.89 -5.62
N LYS A 174 -0.81 -1.54 -6.75
CA LYS A 174 -0.54 -2.48 -7.85
C LYS A 174 0.42 -3.60 -7.44
N ARG A 175 1.42 -3.30 -6.61
CA ARG A 175 2.41 -4.27 -6.15
C ARG A 175 1.84 -5.29 -5.16
N ALA A 176 0.92 -4.86 -4.33
CA ALA A 176 0.23 -5.73 -3.39
C ALA A 176 -0.90 -6.55 -4.05
N ASP A 177 -1.05 -6.47 -5.38
CA ASP A 177 -2.10 -7.12 -6.16
C ASP A 177 -3.52 -6.74 -5.69
N LEU A 178 -3.65 -5.55 -5.08
CA LEU A 178 -4.87 -5.16 -4.39
C LEU A 178 -5.95 -4.61 -5.34
N GLY A 179 -5.68 -4.43 -6.64
CA GLY A 179 -6.67 -3.89 -7.58
C GLY A 179 -7.28 -2.55 -7.12
N VAL A 180 -6.55 -1.76 -6.35
CA VAL A 180 -7.08 -0.58 -5.65
C VAL A 180 -7.20 0.60 -6.61
N SER A 181 -8.42 0.82 -7.10
CA SER A 181 -8.85 2.09 -7.69
C SER A 181 -9.20 3.06 -6.56
N LEU A 182 -8.20 3.76 -6.01
CA LEU A 182 -8.40 4.84 -5.01
C LEU A 182 -8.79 6.19 -5.63
N SER A 183 -9.19 6.20 -6.91
CA SER A 183 -9.72 7.39 -7.56
C SER A 183 -11.22 7.55 -7.25
N GLN A 184 -11.55 8.01 -6.05
CA GLN A 184 -12.73 8.85 -5.90
C GLN A 184 -12.35 10.12 -5.13
N PRO A 185 -12.49 11.31 -5.73
CA PRO A 185 -12.45 12.54 -4.97
C PRO A 185 -13.63 12.51 -3.99
N VAL A 186 -13.38 12.87 -2.73
CA VAL A 186 -14.44 13.14 -1.77
C VAL A 186 -15.16 14.40 -2.28
N SER A 187 -16.23 14.19 -3.03
CA SER A 187 -17.23 15.20 -3.31
C SER A 187 -18.10 15.36 -2.06
N HIS A 188 -17.87 16.44 -1.32
CA HIS A 188 -18.86 17.38 -0.74
C HIS A 188 -18.26 18.12 0.45
#